data_AF-T1GZS8-F1
#
_entry.id   AF-T1GZS8-F1
#
_cell.length_a   1.000
_cell.length_b   1.000
_cell.length_c   1.000
_cell.angle_alpha   90.00
_cell.angle_beta   90.00
_cell.angle_gamma   90.00
#
_symmetry.space_group_name_H-M   'P 1'
#
loop_
_entity.id
_entity.type
_entity.pdbx_description
1 polymer ?
#
loop_
_entity_poly.entity_id
_entity_poly.type
_entity_poly.pdbx_seq_one_letter_code
_entity_poly.pdbx_strand_id
1 'polypeptide(L)'
;NSPNAYLNKQILERYKSLETPANRVQATYLWIDGTGENVRLKDRVLDFVPKSVSELPKWQYDGSSTYQAQGENSDTTLIPRAIYKDPFKPGKNDILVVCDTYGSNGKPTESNKRAALMEAMQTVEKEHEP
;
A
#
# COMPACT_ATOMS: atom_id res chain seq x y z
N ASN A 1 -14.59 11.84 -20.04
CA ASN A 1 -13.98 11.19 -21.22
C ASN A 1 -12.48 11.00 -21.01
N SER A 2 -12.06 9.87 -20.44
CA SER A 2 -10.64 9.56 -20.30
C SER A 2 -10.09 9.04 -21.63
N PRO A 3 -8.96 9.55 -22.15
CA PRO A 3 -8.30 8.99 -23.34
C PRO A 3 -8.02 7.49 -23.20
N ASN A 4 -7.74 7.03 -21.97
CA ASN A 4 -7.46 5.63 -21.68
C ASN A 4 -8.67 4.71 -21.92
N ALA A 5 -9.89 5.23 -21.92
CA ALA A 5 -11.09 4.44 -22.19
C ALA A 5 -11.13 3.92 -23.63
N TYR A 6 -10.56 4.67 -24.57
CA TYR A 6 -10.61 4.36 -26.02
C TYR A 6 -9.45 3.49 -26.51
N LEU A 7 -8.46 3.20 -25.65
CA LEU A 7 -7.36 2.30 -25.99
C LEU A 7 -7.88 0.87 -26.24
N ASN A 8 -7.35 0.21 -27.27
CA ASN A 8 -7.71 -1.17 -27.59
C ASN A 8 -7.35 -2.12 -26.44
N LYS A 9 -8.36 -2.68 -25.77
CA LYS A 9 -8.20 -3.57 -24.61
C LYS A 9 -7.71 -4.96 -24.99
N GLN A 10 -7.89 -5.42 -26.23
CA GLN A 10 -7.41 -6.74 -26.67
C GLN A 10 -5.88 -6.84 -26.59
N ILE A 11 -5.17 -5.74 -26.86
CA ILE A 11 -3.71 -5.69 -26.73
C ILE A 11 -3.31 -5.88 -25.27
N LEU A 12 -3.98 -5.19 -24.34
CA LEU A 12 -3.72 -5.34 -22.90
C LEU A 12 -4.00 -6.78 -22.43
N GLU A 13 -5.12 -7.37 -22.85
CA GLU A 13 -5.48 -8.74 -22.47
C GLU A 13 -4.46 -9.77 -22.96
N ARG A 14 -3.85 -9.57 -24.13
CA ARG A 14 -2.75 -10.42 -24.62
C ARG A 14 -1.55 -10.45 -23.67
N TYR A 15 -1.20 -9.33 -23.04
CA TYR A 15 -0.09 -9.28 -22.07
C TYR A 15 -0.51 -9.82 -20.70
N LYS A 16 -1.77 -9.59 -20.30
CA LYS A 16 -2.31 -10.13 -19.04
C LYS A 16 -2.46 -11.66 -19.05
N SER A 17 -2.64 -12.28 -20.21
CA SER A 17 -2.76 -13.73 -20.32
C SER A 17 -1.42 -14.48 -20.31
N LEU A 18 -0.29 -13.76 -20.28
CA LEU A 18 1.02 -14.38 -20.15
C LEU A 18 1.17 -15.07 -18.80
N GLU A 19 1.81 -16.24 -18.80
CA GLU A 19 2.09 -16.97 -17.58
C GLU A 19 3.02 -16.16 -16.67
N THR A 20 2.66 -16.05 -15.40
CA THR A 20 3.46 -15.38 -14.38
C THR A 20 4.17 -16.44 -13.52
N PRO A 21 5.45 -16.25 -13.17
CA PRO A 21 6.16 -17.21 -12.32
C PRO A 21 5.44 -17.39 -10.98
N ALA A 22 5.14 -18.64 -10.61
CA ALA A 22 4.34 -18.94 -9.41
C ALA A 22 4.96 -18.46 -8.09
N ASN A 23 6.29 -18.31 -8.07
CA ASN A 23 7.05 -17.81 -6.91
C ASN A 23 7.29 -16.29 -6.94
N ARG A 24 6.75 -15.56 -7.91
CA ARG A 24 6.81 -14.10 -7.94
C ARG A 24 5.43 -13.51 -7.72
N VAL A 25 5.39 -12.49 -6.87
CA VAL A 25 4.16 -11.79 -6.49
C VAL A 25 4.34 -10.31 -6.76
N GLN A 26 3.44 -9.72 -7.55
CA GLN A 26 3.30 -8.27 -7.61
C GLN A 26 2.47 -7.82 -6.40
N ALA A 27 3.12 -7.08 -5.50
CA ALA A 27 2.51 -6.49 -4.32
C ALA A 27 2.27 -5.00 -4.56
N THR A 28 1.00 -4.64 -4.70
CA THR A 28 0.51 -3.26 -4.88
C THR A 28 0.35 -2.62 -3.50
N TYR A 29 1.32 -1.81 -3.08
CA TYR A 29 1.24 -1.06 -1.82
C TYR A 29 0.37 0.17 -2.04
N LEU A 30 -0.68 0.31 -1.23
CA LEU A 30 -1.64 1.41 -1.29
C LEU A 30 -1.72 2.16 0.05
N TRP A 31 -1.85 3.48 -0.01
CA TRP A 31 -1.92 4.36 1.15
C TRP A 31 -2.76 5.61 0.86
N ILE A 32 -3.15 6.32 1.94
CA ILE A 32 -3.83 7.62 1.87
C ILE A 32 -2.78 8.73 1.86
N ASP A 33 -2.91 9.68 0.94
CA ASP A 33 -1.99 10.81 0.86
C ASP A 33 -2.29 11.90 1.91
N GLY A 34 -1.58 13.02 1.83
CA GLY A 34 -1.67 14.11 2.79
C GLY A 34 -3.00 14.87 2.76
N THR A 35 -3.80 14.70 1.69
CA THR A 35 -5.17 15.24 1.67
C THR A 35 -6.09 14.52 2.64
N GLY A 36 -5.76 13.29 3.03
CA GLY A 36 -6.62 12.45 3.86
C GLY A 36 -7.77 11.76 3.08
N GLU A 37 -7.88 12.03 1.78
CA GLU A 37 -8.99 11.54 0.94
C GLU A 37 -8.50 10.70 -0.24
N ASN A 38 -7.39 11.10 -0.85
CA ASN A 38 -6.89 10.45 -2.06
C ASN A 38 -6.03 9.22 -1.76
N VAL A 39 -6.21 8.18 -2.58
CA VAL A 39 -5.40 6.95 -2.54
C VAL A 39 -4.22 7.07 -3.51
N ARG A 40 -3.05 6.64 -3.07
CA ARG A 40 -1.85 6.45 -3.89
C ARG A 40 -1.46 4.98 -3.85
N LEU A 41 -0.82 4.51 -4.92
CA LEU A 41 -0.33 3.14 -4.98
C LEU A 41 0.95 3.02 -5.80
N LYS A 42 1.72 1.98 -5.52
CA LYS A 42 2.85 1.53 -6.34
C LYS A 42 3.15 0.06 -6.12
N ASP A 43 3.79 -0.55 -7.11
CA ASP A 43 3.99 -1.99 -7.15
C ASP A 43 5.45 -2.36 -6.90
N ARG A 44 5.69 -3.39 -6.07
CA ARG A 44 6.98 -4.12 -6.04
C ARG A 44 6.77 -5.58 -6.39
N VAL A 45 7.85 -6.23 -6.84
CA VAL A 45 7.90 -7.69 -6.96
C VAL A 45 8.48 -8.28 -5.69
N LEU A 46 7.86 -9.34 -5.19
CA LEU A 46 8.37 -10.22 -4.13
C LEU A 46 8.76 -11.56 -4.77
N ASP A 47 9.85 -12.16 -4.31
CA ASP A 47 10.30 -13.48 -4.76
C ASP A 47 9.73 -14.63 -3.91
N PHE A 48 8.62 -14.37 -3.20
CA PHE A 48 7.87 -15.33 -2.42
C PHE A 48 6.40 -14.93 -2.31
N VAL A 49 5.53 -15.89 -1.95
CA VAL A 49 4.12 -15.64 -1.63
C VAL A 49 3.99 -15.37 -0.13
N PRO A 50 3.64 -14.14 0.30
CA PRO A 50 3.56 -13.81 1.72
C PRO A 50 2.34 -14.49 2.36
N LYS A 51 2.53 -15.06 3.55
CA LYS A 51 1.46 -15.69 4.34
C LYS A 51 0.84 -14.73 5.36
N SER A 52 1.57 -13.69 5.71
CA SER A 52 1.18 -12.73 6.75
C SER A 52 1.72 -11.33 6.45
N VAL A 53 1.08 -10.31 7.02
CA VAL A 53 1.50 -8.91 6.90
C VAL A 53 2.92 -8.70 7.42
N SER A 54 3.34 -9.44 8.44
CA SER A 54 4.68 -9.33 9.05
C SER A 54 5.81 -9.76 8.12
N GLU A 55 5.53 -10.57 7.10
CA GLU A 55 6.53 -10.97 6.09
C GLU A 55 6.76 -9.88 5.05
N LEU A 56 5.85 -8.91 4.95
CA LEU A 56 5.93 -7.86 3.94
C LEU A 56 6.99 -6.82 4.35
N PRO A 57 7.92 -6.48 3.44
CA PRO A 57 8.90 -5.44 3.72
C PRO A 57 8.24 -4.08 3.88
N LYS A 58 8.74 -3.28 4.83
CA LYS A 58 8.49 -1.83 4.82
C LYS A 58 8.99 -1.24 3.51
N TRP A 59 8.42 -0.11 3.12
CA TRP A 59 8.86 0.60 1.92
C TRP A 59 8.84 2.10 2.15
N GLN A 60 9.32 2.86 1.17
CA GLN A 60 9.44 4.31 1.26
C GLN A 60 8.95 4.94 -0.04
N TYR A 61 8.44 6.16 0.03
CA TYR A 61 8.09 6.99 -1.12
C TYR A 61 8.42 8.45 -0.81
N ASP A 62 8.44 9.27 -1.86
CA ASP A 62 8.60 10.72 -1.73
C ASP A 62 7.28 11.37 -1.29
N GLY A 63 7.23 11.81 -0.03
CA GLY A 63 6.07 12.45 0.59
C GLY A 63 5.81 13.87 0.11
N SER A 64 6.78 14.53 -0.54
CA SER A 64 6.58 15.88 -1.07
C SER A 64 5.61 15.89 -2.26
N SER A 65 5.61 14.82 -3.05
CA SER A 65 4.70 14.58 -4.17
C SER A 65 3.28 14.15 -3.75
N THR A 66 3.03 14.03 -2.45
CA THR A 66 1.79 13.49 -1.88
C THR A 66 1.24 14.33 -0.72
N TYR A 67 1.70 15.57 -0.56
CA TYR A 67 1.28 16.50 0.51
C TYR A 67 1.59 16.01 1.94
N GLN A 68 2.60 15.15 2.12
CA GLN A 68 2.95 14.56 3.42
C GLN A 68 4.30 15.00 3.98
N ALA A 69 5.11 15.71 3.19
CA ALA A 69 6.37 16.27 3.63
C ALA A 69 6.67 17.61 2.93
N GLN A 70 7.41 18.48 3.61
CA GLN A 70 7.96 19.72 3.07
C GLN A 70 9.47 19.76 3.35
N GLY A 71 10.24 20.41 2.48
CA GLY A 71 11.69 20.60 2.66
C GLY A 71 12.55 19.44 2.17
N GLU A 72 13.80 19.40 2.64
CA GLU A 72 14.86 18.53 2.09
C GLU A 72 14.73 17.04 2.47
N ASN A 73 13.99 16.70 3.53
CA ASN A 73 13.77 15.32 3.95
C ASN A 73 12.31 14.91 3.74
N SER A 74 12.01 14.45 2.51
CA SER A 74 10.66 14.07 2.09
C SER A 74 10.37 12.58 2.21
N ASP A 75 11.31 11.77 2.69
CA ASP A 75 11.13 10.33 2.82
C ASP A 75 10.00 9.99 3.78
N THR A 76 8.99 9.28 3.25
CA THR A 76 7.86 8.78 4.02
C THR A 76 7.79 7.27 3.93
N THR A 77 7.64 6.61 5.09
CA THR A 77 7.68 5.15 5.23
C THR A 77 6.28 4.56 5.16
N LEU A 78 6.13 3.50 4.37
CA LEU A 78 4.96 2.62 4.30
C LEU A 78 5.16 1.44 5.23
N ILE A 79 4.22 1.23 6.15
CA ILE A 79 4.17 0.06 7.03
C ILE A 79 2.94 -0.79 6.64
N PRO A 80 3.13 -2.02 6.13
CA PRO A 80 2.04 -2.93 5.79
C PRO A 80 1.13 -3.21 6.99
N ARG A 81 -0.19 -3.21 6.76
CA ARG A 81 -1.23 -3.47 7.78
C ARG A 81 -2.24 -4.54 7.40
N ALA A 82 -2.57 -4.68 6.12
CA ALA A 82 -3.50 -5.70 5.64
C ALA A 82 -3.12 -6.18 4.23
N ILE A 83 -3.44 -7.44 3.93
CA ILE A 83 -3.25 -8.08 2.64
C ILE A 83 -4.62 -8.45 2.08
N TYR A 84 -4.82 -8.20 0.78
CA TYR A 84 -5.96 -8.69 0.02
C TYR A 84 -5.45 -9.27 -1.30
N LYS A 85 -6.20 -10.22 -1.88
CA LYS A 85 -5.93 -10.69 -3.23
C LYS A 85 -6.19 -9.55 -4.23
N ASP A 86 -5.28 -9.35 -5.18
CA ASP A 86 -5.45 -8.32 -6.22
C ASP A 86 -6.41 -8.84 -7.32
N PRO A 87 -7.57 -8.18 -7.54
CA PRO A 87 -8.51 -8.60 -8.57
C PRO A 87 -8.18 -8.03 -9.97
N PHE A 88 -7.20 -7.13 -10.07
CA PHE A 88 -6.86 -6.41 -11.30
C PHE A 88 -5.62 -6.95 -11.99
N LYS A 89 -4.67 -7.46 -11.21
CA LYS A 89 -3.41 -8.02 -11.71
C LYS A 89 -3.61 -9.48 -12.17
N PRO A 90 -2.88 -9.93 -13.21
CA PRO A 90 -3.06 -11.26 -13.77
C PRO A 90 -2.45 -12.38 -12.92
N GLY A 91 -1.49 -12.10 -12.05
CA GLY A 91 -0.81 -13.11 -11.26
C GLY A 91 -1.75 -13.74 -10.23
N LYS A 92 -1.75 -15.07 -10.17
CA LYS A 92 -2.64 -15.84 -9.27
C LYS A 92 -2.44 -15.48 -7.79
N ASN A 93 -1.22 -15.10 -7.44
CA ASN A 93 -0.77 -14.80 -6.08
C ASN A 93 -0.54 -13.28 -5.86
N ASP A 94 -0.91 -12.43 -6.82
CA ASP A 94 -0.75 -10.97 -6.69
C ASP A 94 -1.66 -10.40 -5.59
N ILE A 95 -1.17 -9.36 -4.91
CA ILE A 95 -1.81 -8.84 -3.70
C ILE A 95 -1.88 -7.31 -3.68
N LEU A 96 -2.92 -6.81 -3.01
CA LEU A 96 -3.01 -5.45 -2.51
C LEU A 96 -2.52 -5.41 -1.06
N VAL A 97 -1.74 -4.40 -0.72
CA VAL A 97 -1.18 -4.19 0.62
C VAL A 97 -1.58 -2.81 1.11
N VAL A 98 -2.48 -2.76 2.10
CA VAL A 98 -2.87 -1.51 2.75
C VAL A 98 -1.80 -1.11 3.75
N CYS A 99 -1.33 0.13 3.66
CA CYS A 99 -0.22 0.63 4.45
C CYS A 99 -0.60 1.84 5.30
N ASP A 100 -0.03 1.90 6.50
CA ASP A 100 0.12 3.13 7.27
C ASP A 100 1.31 3.94 6.76
N THR A 101 1.27 5.26 6.96
CA THR A 101 2.32 6.19 6.56
C THR A 101 2.96 6.86 7.78
N TYR A 102 4.30 6.94 7.77
CA TYR A 102 5.12 7.53 8.83
C TYR A 102 6.17 8.46 8.24
N GLY A 103 6.30 9.66 8.80
CA GLY A 103 7.33 10.61 8.38
C GLY A 103 8.74 10.15 8.73
N SER A 104 9.73 10.89 8.24
CA SER A 104 11.16 10.64 8.49
C SER A 104 11.56 10.65 9.97
N ASN A 105 10.79 11.35 10.81
CA ASN A 105 10.94 11.37 12.26
C ASN A 105 10.36 10.12 12.98
N GLY A 106 9.83 9.15 12.23
CA GLY A 106 9.21 7.93 12.76
C GLY A 106 7.80 8.12 13.34
N LYS A 107 7.22 9.32 13.28
CA LYS A 107 5.86 9.59 13.74
C LYS A 107 4.85 9.33 12.61
N PRO A 108 3.59 8.95 12.93
CA PRO A 108 2.53 8.88 11.93
C PRO A 108 2.39 10.19 11.17
N THR A 109 2.14 10.13 9.86
CA THR A 109 1.77 11.35 9.11
C THR A 109 0.42 11.87 9.60
N GLU A 110 0.13 13.16 9.39
CA GLU A 110 -1.13 13.78 9.85
C GLU A 110 -2.40 13.08 9.30
N SER A 111 -2.32 12.55 8.08
CA SER A 111 -3.41 11.78 7.45
C SER A 111 -3.52 10.33 7.91
N ASN A 112 -2.57 9.81 8.71
CA ASN A 112 -2.62 8.46 9.25
C ASN A 112 -3.58 8.39 10.46
N LYS A 113 -4.88 8.35 10.18
CA LYS A 113 -5.93 8.27 11.21
C LYS A 113 -6.01 6.88 11.87
N ARG A 114 -5.50 5.84 11.21
CA ARG A 114 -5.45 4.48 11.76
C ARG A 114 -4.55 4.42 13.00
N ALA A 115 -3.43 5.13 13.01
CA ALA A 115 -2.54 5.17 14.18
C ALA A 115 -3.26 5.64 15.45
N ALA A 116 -4.02 6.75 15.37
CA ALA A 116 -4.81 7.27 16.49
C ALA A 116 -5.94 6.31 16.89
N LEU A 117 -6.61 5.68 15.92
CA LEU A 117 -7.63 4.67 16.21
C LEU A 117 -7.05 3.48 16.98
N MET A 118 -5.89 2.96 16.55
CA MET A 118 -5.26 1.82 17.21
C MET A 118 -4.84 2.15 18.65
N GLU A 119 -4.35 3.35 18.92
CA GLU A 119 -4.03 3.82 20.27
C GLU A 119 -5.27 3.87 21.17
N ALA A 120 -6.39 4.38 20.65
CA ALA A 120 -7.66 4.39 21.36
C ALA A 120 -8.17 2.97 21.66
N MET A 121 -8.12 2.07 20.67
CA MET A 121 -8.51 0.66 20.86
C MET A 121 -7.67 -0.04 21.92
N GLN A 122 -6.35 0.16 21.90
CA GLN A 122 -5.44 -0.43 22.88
C GLN A 122 -5.67 0.08 24.30
N THR A 123 -6.05 1.35 24.44
CA THR A 123 -6.41 1.92 25.75
C THR A 123 -7.63 1.22 26.33
N VAL A 124 -8.68 1.05 25.52
CA VAL A 124 -9.92 0.38 25.94
C VAL A 124 -9.68 -1.10 26.29
N GLU A 125 -8.84 -1.80 25.52
CA GLU A 125 -8.49 -3.20 25.79
C GLU A 125 -7.83 -3.36 27.16
N LYS A 126 -6.88 -2.48 27.51
CA LYS A 126 -6.20 -2.50 28.82
C LYS A 126 -7.12 -2.18 29.99
N GLU A 127 -8.10 -1.30 29.79
CA GLU A 127 -9.09 -0.96 30.83
C GLU A 127 -10.10 -2.09 31.07
N HIS A 128 -10.24 -3.03 30.13
CA HIS A 128 -11.16 -4.17 30.19
C HIS A 128 -10.45 -5.53 30.40
N GLU A 129 -9.13 -5.54 30.67
CA GLU A 129 -8.47 -6.74 31.21
C GLU A 129 -8.90 -6.92 32.69
N PRO A 130 -9.41 -8.11 33.09
CA PRO A 130 -9.86 -8.38 34.47
C PRO A 130 -8.74 -8.37 35.50
#